data_AF-A0A4P6PIK0-F1
#
_entry.id   AF-A0A4P6PIK0-F1
#
_cell.length_a   1.000
_cell.length_b   1.000
_cell.length_c   1.000
_cell.angle_alpha   90.00
_cell.angle_beta   90.00
_cell.angle_gamma   90.00
#
_symmetry.space_group_name_H-M   'P 1'
#
loop_
_entity.id
_entity.type
_entity.pdbx_description
1 polymer ?
#
loop_
_entity_poly.entity_id
_entity_poly.type
_entity_poly.pdbx_seq_one_letter_code
_entity_poly.pdbx_strand_id
1 'polypeptide(L)'
;MNNSQPLIQVSEVIKKSDQGITRPFICRDDSGRQLWVKGAELSKPELAAEWISACLAKEWGLPIAPFGLVYIDPLLIEYSSMPEISSLGSGIGFGSYHVEGAVELDYPESLKIDSELRADILLFDYWIQNEDRTLGENGGNPNLLLHIPEGDVVIIDHNLAFDVSFAKETLFGTHVFRDFRQKWTGEYIKTHQKKLLDI
;
A
#
# COMPACT_ATOMS: atom_id res chain seq x y z
N MET A 1 -4.01 13.05 -22.85
CA MET A 1 -2.54 12.97 -22.94
C MET A 1 -2.14 11.63 -22.35
N ASN A 2 -1.36 10.80 -23.05
CA ASN A 2 -0.90 9.50 -22.54
C ASN A 2 0.06 9.73 -21.38
N ASN A 3 -0.47 9.70 -20.16
CA ASN A 3 0.29 9.82 -18.92
C ASN A 3 0.66 8.42 -18.40
N SER A 4 1.29 7.61 -19.25
CA SER A 4 1.83 6.32 -18.83
C SER A 4 2.92 6.62 -17.81
N GLN A 5 2.69 6.31 -16.52
CA GLN A 5 3.78 6.32 -15.54
C GLN A 5 4.92 5.46 -16.11
N PRO A 6 6.16 5.98 -16.16
CA PRO A 6 7.26 5.23 -16.73
C PRO A 6 7.49 3.95 -15.92
N LEU A 7 7.69 2.85 -16.64
CA LEU A 7 8.00 1.55 -16.05
C LEU A 7 9.36 1.62 -15.33
N ILE A 8 9.38 1.33 -14.03
CA ILE A 8 10.58 1.39 -13.21
C ILE A 8 11.43 0.14 -13.48
N GLN A 9 12.68 0.32 -13.90
CA GLN A 9 13.59 -0.81 -14.14
C GLN A 9 14.21 -1.26 -12.83
N VAL A 10 14.02 -2.52 -12.45
CA VAL A 10 14.76 -3.11 -11.33
C VAL A 10 16.17 -3.40 -11.81
N SER A 11 17.17 -2.83 -11.12
CA SER A 11 18.60 -3.01 -11.44
C SER A 11 19.27 -4.04 -10.54
N GLU A 12 18.77 -4.24 -9.32
CA GLU A 12 19.35 -5.12 -8.31
C GLU A 12 18.26 -5.68 -7.38
N VAL A 13 18.39 -6.96 -7.00
CA VAL A 13 17.60 -7.58 -5.93
C VAL A 13 18.48 -7.77 -4.70
N ILE A 14 18.24 -7.00 -3.65
CA ILE A 14 19.10 -6.95 -2.45
C ILE A 14 18.82 -8.14 -1.54
N LYS A 15 17.56 -8.30 -1.12
CA LYS A 15 17.11 -9.38 -0.24
C LYS A 15 15.60 -9.55 -0.29
N LYS A 16 15.10 -10.67 0.23
CA LYS A 16 13.69 -10.81 0.57
C LYS A 16 13.44 -10.28 1.98
N SER A 17 12.29 -9.65 2.21
CA SER A 17 11.92 -9.13 3.53
C SER A 17 11.67 -10.28 4.52
N ASP A 18 12.08 -10.06 5.78
CA ASP A 18 11.66 -10.89 6.92
C ASP A 18 10.39 -10.35 7.60
N GLN A 19 9.93 -9.18 7.17
CA GLN A 19 8.76 -8.46 7.67
C GLN A 19 7.60 -8.52 6.69
N GLY A 20 6.37 -8.51 7.22
CA GLY A 20 5.12 -8.58 6.46
C GLY A 20 4.77 -10.00 5.99
N ILE A 21 3.47 -10.28 5.84
CA ILE A 21 2.97 -11.60 5.41
C ILE A 21 3.45 -11.93 3.99
N THR A 22 3.41 -10.93 3.10
CA THR A 22 3.79 -11.07 1.69
C THR A 22 5.31 -11.15 1.48
N ARG A 23 6.12 -10.78 2.50
CA ARG A 23 7.59 -10.77 2.45
C ARG A 23 8.14 -10.20 1.14
N PRO A 24 7.84 -8.94 0.79
CA PRO A 24 8.24 -8.33 -0.48
C PRO A 24 9.77 -8.33 -0.64
N PHE A 25 10.24 -8.26 -1.88
CA PHE A 25 11.66 -8.13 -2.18
C PHE A 25 12.12 -6.68 -2.03
N ILE A 26 13.30 -6.48 -1.47
CA ILE A 26 13.95 -5.18 -1.43
C ILE A 26 14.87 -5.11 -2.64
N CYS A 27 14.64 -4.13 -3.51
CA CYS A 27 15.31 -3.95 -4.79
C CYS A 27 15.86 -2.53 -4.93
N ARG A 28 16.67 -2.30 -5.97
CA ARG A 28 17.01 -0.95 -6.44
C ARG A 28 16.50 -0.69 -7.86
N ASP A 29 16.19 0.57 -8.15
CA ASP A 29 16.02 1.04 -9.53
C ASP A 29 17.38 1.35 -10.20
N ASP A 30 17.34 1.70 -11.48
CA ASP A 30 18.50 2.15 -12.27
C ASP A 30 19.25 3.36 -11.68
N SER A 31 18.57 4.14 -10.84
CA SER A 31 19.07 5.33 -10.16
C SER A 31 19.59 5.02 -8.75
N GLY A 32 19.56 3.75 -8.33
CA GLY A 32 20.02 3.27 -7.04
C GLY A 32 19.05 3.49 -5.88
N ARG A 33 17.82 3.96 -6.12
CA ARG A 33 16.79 4.15 -5.08
C ARG A 33 16.17 2.82 -4.70
N GLN A 34 15.88 2.65 -3.41
CA GLN A 34 15.36 1.41 -2.87
C GLN A 34 13.84 1.29 -3.06
N LEU A 35 13.37 0.09 -3.44
CA LEU A 35 11.96 -0.25 -3.58
C LEU A 35 11.61 -1.52 -2.81
N TRP A 36 10.37 -1.61 -2.37
CA TRP A 36 9.68 -2.83 -1.99
C TRP A 36 8.94 -3.36 -3.20
N VAL A 37 9.34 -4.50 -3.73
CA VAL A 37 8.85 -5.09 -4.97
C VAL A 37 8.05 -6.36 -4.66
N LYS A 38 6.87 -6.43 -5.25
CA LYS A 38 6.00 -7.60 -5.26
C LYS A 38 5.88 -8.12 -6.70
N GLY A 39 6.21 -9.39 -6.91
CA GLY A 39 6.22 -10.05 -8.21
C GLY A 39 5.33 -11.29 -8.25
N ALA A 40 5.87 -12.37 -8.80
CA ALA A 40 5.16 -13.63 -9.02
C ALA A 40 4.79 -14.38 -7.73
N GLU A 41 5.25 -13.93 -6.57
CA GLU A 41 4.85 -14.44 -5.27
C GLU A 41 3.40 -14.08 -4.91
N LEU A 42 2.84 -13.07 -5.59
CA LEU A 42 1.43 -12.71 -5.51
C LEU A 42 0.66 -13.19 -6.72
N SER A 43 -0.63 -13.44 -6.52
CA SER A 43 -1.55 -13.69 -7.63
C SER A 43 -1.75 -12.41 -8.47
N LYS A 44 -2.19 -12.59 -9.72
CA LYS A 44 -2.48 -11.45 -10.61
C LYS A 44 -3.55 -10.50 -10.07
N PRO A 45 -4.64 -10.99 -9.44
CA PRO A 45 -5.60 -10.12 -8.76
C PRO A 45 -4.97 -9.29 -7.64
N GLU A 46 -4.10 -9.88 -6.81
CA GLU A 46 -3.44 -9.15 -5.71
C GLU A 46 -2.49 -8.05 -6.23
N LEU A 47 -1.69 -8.33 -7.27
CA LEU A 47 -0.86 -7.30 -7.93
C LEU A 47 -1.71 -6.19 -8.57
N ALA A 48 -2.86 -6.55 -9.14
CA ALA A 48 -3.78 -5.57 -9.69
C ALA A 48 -4.43 -4.73 -8.59
N ALA A 49 -4.78 -5.34 -7.45
CA ALA A 49 -5.34 -4.67 -6.29
C ALA A 49 -4.37 -3.63 -5.72
N GLU A 50 -3.08 -3.97 -5.60
CA GLU A 50 -2.02 -3.02 -5.22
C GLU A 50 -1.99 -1.81 -6.15
N TRP A 51 -1.88 -2.07 -7.46
CA TRP A 51 -1.76 -1.02 -8.47
C TRP A 51 -2.99 -0.11 -8.51
N ILE A 52 -4.19 -0.70 -8.59
CA ILE A 52 -5.45 0.04 -8.67
C ILE A 52 -5.66 0.85 -7.39
N SER A 53 -5.47 0.25 -6.21
CA SER A 53 -5.66 0.96 -4.94
C SER A 53 -4.68 2.10 -4.77
N ALA A 54 -3.40 1.91 -5.13
CA ALA A 54 -2.40 2.97 -5.08
C ALA A 54 -2.75 4.14 -6.02
N CYS A 55 -3.25 3.85 -7.23
CA CYS A 55 -3.75 4.87 -8.15
C CYS A 55 -4.94 5.63 -7.57
N LEU A 56 -5.95 4.93 -7.06
CA LEU A 56 -7.12 5.54 -6.45
C LEU A 56 -6.76 6.40 -5.22
N ALA A 57 -5.87 5.92 -4.35
CA ALA A 57 -5.39 6.66 -3.19
C ALA A 57 -4.67 7.95 -3.61
N LYS A 58 -3.82 7.88 -4.64
CA LYS A 58 -3.12 9.05 -5.18
C LYS A 58 -4.08 10.09 -5.74
N GLU A 59 -5.05 9.68 -6.54
CA GLU A 59 -6.05 10.60 -7.11
C GLU A 59 -7.01 11.16 -6.05
N TRP A 60 -7.28 10.39 -4.97
CA TRP A 60 -7.98 10.90 -3.80
C TRP A 60 -7.20 12.00 -3.07
N GLY A 61 -5.86 11.96 -3.15
CA GLY A 61 -4.97 12.81 -2.37
C GLY A 61 -4.61 12.22 -1.00
N LEU A 62 -4.77 10.91 -0.81
CA LEU A 62 -4.27 10.21 0.36
C LEU A 62 -2.74 10.09 0.31
N PRO A 63 -2.07 10.06 1.47
CA PRO A 63 -0.61 9.98 1.52
C PRO A 63 -0.14 8.55 1.23
N ILE A 64 -0.19 8.11 -0.03
CA ILE A 64 0.31 6.80 -0.48
C ILE A 64 1.82 6.87 -0.73
N ALA A 65 2.56 5.81 -0.35
CA ALA A 65 3.99 5.72 -0.66
C ALA A 65 4.21 5.84 -2.19
N PRO A 66 5.22 6.58 -2.67
CA PRO A 66 5.48 6.70 -4.10
C PRO A 66 5.61 5.31 -4.74
N PHE A 67 4.92 5.08 -5.86
CA PHE A 67 4.78 3.75 -6.44
C PHE A 67 4.87 3.78 -7.96
N GLY A 68 5.05 2.59 -8.55
CA GLY A 68 5.04 2.37 -9.98
C GLY A 68 4.96 0.89 -10.34
N LEU A 69 4.62 0.60 -11.59
CA LEU A 69 4.90 -0.70 -12.16
C LEU A 69 6.42 -0.87 -12.30
N VAL A 70 6.92 -2.04 -11.98
CA VAL A 70 8.33 -2.38 -12.13
C VAL A 70 8.54 -3.43 -13.21
N TYR A 71 9.71 -3.43 -13.85
CA TYR A 71 10.17 -4.51 -14.72
C TYR A 71 11.34 -5.25 -14.08
N ILE A 72 11.19 -6.55 -13.95
CA ILE A 72 12.19 -7.47 -13.40
C ILE A 72 12.79 -8.26 -14.57
N ASP A 73 14.04 -7.96 -14.91
CA ASP A 73 14.76 -8.64 -15.99
C ASP A 73 14.92 -10.14 -15.66
N PRO A 74 14.60 -11.07 -16.58
CA PRO A 74 14.87 -12.49 -16.41
C PRO A 74 16.30 -12.82 -15.95
N LEU A 75 17.30 -12.04 -16.37
CA LEU A 75 18.70 -12.23 -15.99
C LEU A 75 18.94 -12.02 -14.49
N LEU A 76 18.16 -11.15 -13.82
CA LEU A 76 18.22 -10.97 -12.36
C LEU A 76 17.78 -12.22 -11.60
N ILE A 77 16.92 -13.04 -12.23
CA ILE A 77 16.43 -14.29 -11.64
C ILE A 77 17.39 -15.44 -11.98
N GLU A 78 17.80 -15.56 -13.25
CA GLU A 78 18.64 -16.65 -13.75
C GLU A 78 20.02 -16.70 -13.06
N TYR A 79 20.64 -15.54 -12.83
CA TYR A 79 22.01 -15.45 -12.32
C TYR A 79 22.09 -15.17 -10.80
N SER A 80 20.95 -15.13 -10.11
CA SER A 80 20.95 -14.89 -8.66
C SER A 80 21.22 -16.16 -7.87
N SER A 81 22.06 -16.03 -6.84
CA SER A 81 22.31 -17.09 -5.86
C SER A 81 21.34 -17.05 -4.67
N MET A 82 20.38 -16.13 -4.64
CA MET A 82 19.43 -16.01 -3.53
C MET A 82 18.42 -17.17 -3.58
N PRO A 83 18.29 -18.00 -2.51
CA PRO A 83 17.45 -19.20 -2.55
C PRO A 83 15.98 -18.96 -2.91
N GLU A 84 15.43 -17.82 -2.50
CA GLU A 84 14.01 -17.47 -2.72
C GLU A 84 13.78 -16.64 -3.99
N ILE A 85 14.80 -16.36 -4.81
CA ILE A 85 14.68 -15.43 -5.96
C ILE A 85 13.60 -15.86 -6.97
N SER A 86 13.41 -17.16 -7.14
CA SER A 86 12.43 -17.70 -8.07
C SER A 86 10.99 -17.28 -7.74
N SER A 87 10.69 -16.96 -6.46
CA SER A 87 9.36 -16.47 -6.09
C SER A 87 9.10 -15.06 -6.60
N LEU A 88 10.12 -14.21 -6.74
CA LEU A 88 9.95 -12.87 -7.32
C LEU A 88 9.49 -12.95 -8.79
N GLY A 89 10.02 -13.93 -9.53
CA GLY A 89 9.76 -14.09 -10.96
C GLY A 89 10.28 -12.92 -11.81
N SER A 90 10.07 -12.99 -13.11
CA SER A 90 10.47 -11.95 -14.07
C SER A 90 9.25 -11.32 -14.75
N GLY A 91 9.47 -10.14 -15.37
CA GLY A 91 8.42 -9.37 -16.04
C GLY A 91 7.86 -8.25 -15.16
N ILE A 92 6.56 -7.98 -15.30
CA ILE A 92 5.91 -6.85 -14.63
C ILE A 92 5.51 -7.23 -13.20
N GLY A 93 5.91 -6.38 -12.25
CA GLY A 93 5.48 -6.42 -10.85
C GLY A 93 4.99 -5.05 -10.38
N PHE A 94 4.72 -4.95 -9.08
CA PHE A 94 4.39 -3.70 -8.40
C PHE A 94 5.56 -3.30 -7.49
N GLY A 95 5.90 -2.01 -7.47
CA GLY A 95 6.92 -1.48 -6.57
C GLY A 95 6.46 -0.21 -5.87
N SER A 96 6.73 -0.11 -4.57
CA SER A 96 6.66 1.13 -3.81
C SER A 96 8.05 1.52 -3.32
N TYR A 97 8.38 2.80 -3.41
CA TYR A 97 9.67 3.30 -2.93
C TYR A 97 9.75 3.19 -1.42
N HIS A 98 10.95 2.88 -0.94
CA HIS A 98 11.25 2.96 0.49
C HIS A 98 11.04 4.39 0.99
N VAL A 99 10.34 4.53 2.12
CA VAL A 99 10.09 5.82 2.77
C VAL A 99 11.14 5.97 3.86
N GLU A 100 12.19 6.74 3.58
CA GLU A 100 13.32 6.94 4.48
C GLU A 100 12.85 7.52 5.83
N GLY A 101 13.37 7.03 6.96
CA GLY A 101 12.99 7.54 8.28
C GLY A 101 11.54 7.22 8.70
N ALA A 102 10.83 6.38 7.95
CA ALA A 102 9.52 5.89 8.34
C ALA A 102 9.61 4.57 9.11
N VAL A 103 8.70 4.40 10.07
CA VAL A 103 8.50 3.16 10.82
C VAL A 103 7.06 2.71 10.68
N GLU A 104 6.77 1.44 10.96
CA GLU A 104 5.38 1.00 11.05
C GLU A 104 4.63 1.74 12.16
N LEU A 105 3.41 2.18 11.87
CA LEU A 105 2.60 2.96 12.80
C LEU A 105 2.12 2.07 13.96
N ASP A 106 2.42 2.48 15.20
CA ASP A 106 1.91 1.82 16.39
C ASP A 106 0.58 2.44 16.86
N TYR A 107 -0.08 1.77 17.81
CA TYR A 107 -1.38 2.19 18.31
C TYR A 107 -1.34 3.58 18.97
N PRO A 108 -0.41 3.90 19.91
CA PRO A 108 -0.30 5.24 20.48
C PRO A 108 -0.12 6.37 19.45
N GLU A 109 0.71 6.17 18.42
CA GLU A 109 0.93 7.19 17.38
C GLU A 109 -0.28 7.33 16.46
N SER A 110 -1.02 6.24 16.21
CA SER A 110 -2.28 6.30 15.43
C SER A 110 -3.31 7.25 16.05
N LEU A 111 -3.27 7.42 17.38
CA LEU A 111 -4.14 8.34 18.12
C LEU A 111 -3.76 9.82 17.95
N LYS A 112 -2.69 10.14 17.23
CA LYS A 112 -2.25 11.52 16.96
C LYS A 112 -2.52 12.02 15.54
N ILE A 113 -2.84 11.12 14.60
CA ILE A 113 -3.11 11.45 13.19
C ILE A 113 -4.33 12.40 13.07
N ASP A 114 -4.35 13.30 12.09
CA ASP A 114 -5.51 14.19 11.93
C ASP A 114 -6.85 13.43 11.77
N SER A 115 -7.88 13.97 12.41
CA SER A 115 -9.21 13.35 12.47
C SER A 115 -9.95 13.28 11.14
N GLU A 116 -9.71 14.21 10.21
CA GLU A 116 -10.26 14.12 8.84
C GLU A 116 -9.52 13.06 8.05
N LEU A 117 -8.18 13.03 8.13
CA LEU A 117 -7.38 12.01 7.44
C LEU A 117 -7.73 10.58 7.89
N ARG A 118 -7.99 10.36 9.18
CA ARG A 118 -8.47 9.06 9.68
C ARG A 118 -9.81 8.64 9.09
N ALA A 119 -10.74 9.59 8.95
CA ALA A 119 -12.04 9.35 8.37
C ALA A 119 -11.95 9.10 6.85
N ASP A 120 -11.04 9.79 6.17
CA ASP A 120 -10.77 9.63 4.73
C ASP A 120 -10.16 8.24 4.45
N ILE A 121 -9.16 7.82 5.25
CA ILE A 121 -8.53 6.49 5.12
C ILE A 121 -9.56 5.38 5.37
N LEU A 122 -10.36 5.47 6.44
CA LEU A 122 -11.41 4.48 6.70
C LEU A 122 -12.43 4.44 5.53
N LEU A 123 -12.77 5.59 4.93
CA LEU A 123 -13.76 5.64 3.86
C LEU A 123 -13.19 5.02 2.58
N PHE A 124 -11.92 5.29 2.32
CA PHE A 124 -11.19 4.70 1.22
C PHE A 124 -11.14 3.17 1.35
N ASP A 125 -10.70 2.63 2.49
CA ASP A 125 -10.64 1.18 2.70
C ASP A 125 -12.03 0.52 2.66
N TYR A 126 -13.08 1.23 3.10
CA TYR A 126 -14.46 0.78 2.89
C TYR A 126 -14.84 0.70 1.39
N TRP A 127 -14.45 1.68 0.58
CA TRP A 127 -14.77 1.70 -0.86
C TRP A 127 -14.00 0.66 -1.67
N ILE A 128 -12.72 0.47 -1.35
CA ILE A 128 -11.91 -0.57 -2.00
C ILE A 128 -12.07 -1.94 -1.34
N GLN A 129 -12.93 -2.08 -0.34
CA GLN A 129 -13.20 -3.35 0.35
C GLN A 129 -11.94 -3.98 0.98
N ASN A 130 -11.11 -3.16 1.63
CA ASN A 130 -9.86 -3.58 2.26
C ASN A 130 -10.02 -3.73 3.78
N GLU A 131 -10.03 -4.96 4.28
CA GLU A 131 -10.19 -5.25 5.71
C GLU A 131 -8.86 -5.40 6.46
N ASP A 132 -7.74 -5.39 5.75
CA ASP A 132 -6.42 -5.75 6.29
C ASP A 132 -5.79 -4.64 7.14
N ARG A 133 -6.29 -3.40 7.03
CA ARG A 133 -5.79 -2.23 7.78
C ARG A 133 -6.23 -2.23 9.25
N THR A 134 -5.67 -3.14 10.03
CA THR A 134 -6.11 -3.43 11.40
C THR A 134 -5.13 -2.92 12.45
N LEU A 135 -5.64 -2.33 13.53
CA LEU A 135 -4.81 -1.99 14.68
C LEU A 135 -5.68 -1.79 15.93
N GLY A 136 -5.17 -2.26 17.06
CA GLY A 136 -5.71 -1.97 18.38
C GLY A 136 -4.62 -2.05 19.45
N GLU A 137 -5.02 -1.99 20.72
CA GLU A 137 -4.11 -2.01 21.87
C GLU A 137 -3.20 -3.25 21.90
N ASN A 138 -3.67 -4.37 21.34
CA ASN A 138 -2.94 -5.65 21.32
C ASN A 138 -2.14 -5.86 20.00
N GLY A 139 -1.99 -4.81 19.17
CA GLY A 139 -1.37 -4.88 17.86
C GLY A 139 -2.37 -5.10 16.72
N GLY A 140 -1.83 -5.38 15.53
CA GLY A 140 -2.58 -5.56 14.28
C GLY A 140 -1.66 -5.47 13.08
N ASN A 141 -2.24 -5.38 11.88
CA ASN A 141 -1.55 -5.09 10.64
C ASN A 141 -1.92 -3.67 10.17
N PRO A 142 -1.24 -2.61 10.64
CA PRO A 142 -1.69 -1.26 10.35
C PRO A 142 -1.52 -0.91 8.88
N ASN A 143 -0.58 -1.53 8.14
CA ASN A 143 -0.22 -1.16 6.77
C ASN A 143 -0.04 0.36 6.59
N LEU A 144 0.39 1.05 7.65
CA LEU A 144 0.60 2.48 7.74
C LEU A 144 2.02 2.69 8.24
N LEU A 145 2.73 3.61 7.60
CA LEU A 145 4.03 4.07 8.05
C LEU A 145 3.89 5.44 8.69
N LEU A 146 4.62 5.69 9.78
CA LEU A 146 4.80 7.00 10.36
C LEU A 146 6.17 7.53 9.95
N HIS A 147 6.17 8.64 9.21
CA HIS A 147 7.40 9.35 8.87
C HIS A 147 7.86 10.17 10.09
N ILE A 148 8.86 9.66 10.83
CA ILE A 148 9.26 10.21 12.14
C ILE A 148 9.61 11.71 12.11
N PRO A 149 10.36 12.24 11.12
CA PRO A 149 10.79 13.64 11.19
C PRO A 149 9.64 14.64 10.95
N GLU A 150 8.57 14.23 10.26
CA GLU A 150 7.47 15.10 9.80
C GLU A 150 6.17 14.81 10.57
N GLY A 151 6.04 13.60 11.13
CA GLY A 151 4.82 13.14 11.80
C GLY A 151 3.70 12.73 10.83
N ASP A 152 3.99 12.69 9.53
CA ASP A 152 3.02 12.34 8.50
C ASP A 152 2.83 10.82 8.40
N VAL A 153 1.58 10.40 8.20
CA VAL A 153 1.27 9.00 7.94
C VAL A 153 1.35 8.71 6.45
N VAL A 154 1.87 7.55 6.07
CA VAL A 154 1.90 7.07 4.70
C VAL A 154 1.19 5.72 4.63
N ILE A 155 0.19 5.60 3.77
CA ILE A 155 -0.51 4.34 3.53
C ILE A 155 0.30 3.46 2.59
N ILE A 156 0.32 2.17 2.86
CA ILE A 156 0.95 1.13 2.04
C ILE A 156 0.03 -0.10 1.99
N ASP A 157 0.43 -1.07 1.17
CA ASP A 157 -0.06 -2.45 1.12
C ASP A 157 -1.58 -2.61 0.99
N HIS A 158 -2.03 -2.85 -0.24
CA HIS A 158 -3.44 -3.05 -0.59
C HIS A 158 -3.67 -4.33 -1.41
N ASN A 159 -2.80 -5.33 -1.27
CA ASN A 159 -2.90 -6.57 -2.05
C ASN A 159 -4.20 -7.34 -1.77
N LEU A 160 -4.80 -7.15 -0.59
CA LEU A 160 -6.06 -7.77 -0.17
C LEU A 160 -7.31 -6.89 -0.41
N ALA A 161 -7.20 -5.79 -1.17
CA ALA A 161 -8.35 -4.99 -1.57
C ALA A 161 -9.22 -5.71 -2.61
N PHE A 162 -10.47 -5.26 -2.74
CA PHE A 162 -11.51 -5.78 -3.64
C PHE A 162 -11.90 -7.24 -3.34
N ASP A 163 -11.84 -7.63 -2.07
CA ASP A 163 -12.19 -8.97 -1.63
C ASP A 163 -13.71 -9.23 -1.79
N VAL A 164 -14.06 -10.26 -2.56
CA VAL A 164 -15.45 -10.70 -2.75
C VAL A 164 -16.12 -11.20 -1.46
N SER A 165 -15.32 -11.55 -0.46
CA SER A 165 -15.77 -11.98 0.87
C SER A 165 -15.85 -10.85 1.90
N PHE A 166 -15.61 -9.60 1.48
CA PHE A 166 -15.67 -8.41 2.30
C PHE A 166 -16.91 -8.34 3.20
N ALA A 167 -16.67 -8.08 4.48
CA ALA A 167 -17.68 -7.91 5.52
C ALA A 167 -17.49 -6.58 6.25
N LYS A 168 -18.41 -5.63 6.02
CA LYS A 168 -18.39 -4.33 6.70
C LYS A 168 -18.29 -4.43 8.24
N GLU A 169 -18.85 -5.48 8.84
CA GLU A 169 -18.76 -5.76 10.27
C GLU A 169 -17.31 -6.03 10.71
N THR A 170 -16.54 -6.77 9.93
CA THR A 170 -15.12 -7.02 10.17
C THR A 170 -14.35 -5.72 10.08
N LEU A 171 -14.49 -4.98 8.96
CA LEU A 171 -13.83 -3.68 8.78
C LEU A 171 -14.10 -2.75 9.97
N PHE A 172 -15.35 -2.51 10.32
CA PHE A 172 -15.69 -1.60 11.42
C PHE A 172 -15.39 -2.17 12.81
N GLY A 173 -15.09 -3.46 12.93
CA GLY A 173 -14.66 -4.10 14.16
C GLY A 173 -13.16 -3.98 14.42
N THR A 174 -12.33 -4.01 13.37
CA THR A 174 -10.87 -4.19 13.49
C THR A 174 -10.06 -3.02 12.93
N HIS A 175 -10.62 -2.21 12.04
CA HIS A 175 -9.87 -1.15 11.37
C HIS A 175 -9.27 -0.15 12.36
N VAL A 176 -8.03 0.29 12.10
CA VAL A 176 -7.27 1.22 12.95
C VAL A 176 -8.03 2.51 13.28
N PHE A 177 -8.82 3.01 12.32
CA PHE A 177 -9.63 4.23 12.44
C PHE A 177 -11.13 3.98 12.53
N ARG A 178 -11.59 2.79 12.93
CA ARG A 178 -13.02 2.43 12.99
C ARG A 178 -13.90 3.46 13.73
N ASP A 179 -13.34 4.09 14.76
CA ASP A 179 -14.01 5.12 15.58
C ASP A 179 -14.08 6.49 14.90
N PHE A 180 -13.83 6.61 13.59
CA PHE A 180 -14.00 7.86 12.83
C PHE A 180 -15.16 7.81 11.83
N ARG A 181 -15.87 6.67 11.74
CA ARG A 181 -17.05 6.49 10.90
C ARG A 181 -18.15 7.52 11.14
N GLN A 182 -18.31 8.00 12.37
CA GLN A 182 -19.30 9.00 12.75
C GLN A 182 -19.11 10.35 12.04
N LYS A 183 -17.93 10.60 11.44
CA LYS A 183 -17.72 11.77 10.58
C LYS A 183 -18.42 11.69 9.23
N TRP A 184 -18.81 10.50 8.79
CA TRP A 184 -19.43 10.26 7.48
C TRP A 184 -20.88 10.72 7.43
N THR A 185 -21.09 12.03 7.53
CA THR A 185 -22.36 12.66 7.22
C THR A 185 -22.69 12.51 5.74
N GLY A 186 -23.96 12.70 5.36
CA GLY A 186 -24.35 12.70 3.96
C GLY A 186 -23.58 13.74 3.12
N GLU A 187 -23.21 14.87 3.72
CA GLU A 187 -22.40 15.91 3.06
C GLU A 187 -20.95 15.48 2.88
N TYR A 188 -20.38 14.82 3.89
CA TYR A 188 -19.02 14.28 3.84
C TYR A 188 -18.86 13.26 2.70
N ILE A 189 -19.82 12.33 2.57
CA ILE A 189 -19.82 11.34 1.49
C ILE A 189 -19.99 12.00 0.12
N LYS A 190 -20.91 12.96 -0.01
CA LYS A 190 -21.12 13.69 -1.28
C LYS A 190 -19.87 14.44 -1.73
N THR A 191 -19.16 15.07 -0.79
CA THR A 191 -17.92 15.79 -1.08
C THR A 191 -16.88 14.86 -1.70
N HIS A 192 -16.73 13.65 -1.16
CA HIS A 192 -15.79 12.66 -1.67
C HIS A 192 -16.25 11.97 -2.96
N GLN A 193 -17.55 11.70 -3.12
CA GLN A 193 -18.11 11.21 -4.38
C GLN A 193 -17.85 12.19 -5.52
N LYS A 194 -18.01 13.49 -5.28
CA LYS A 194 -17.73 14.52 -6.28
C LYS A 194 -16.24 14.52 -6.68
N LYS A 195 -15.33 14.46 -5.70
CA LYS A 195 -13.89 14.35 -5.97
C LYS A 195 -13.55 13.17 -6.89
N LEU A 196 -14.16 12.00 -6.68
CA LEU A 196 -13.92 10.83 -7.53
C LEU A 196 -14.53 10.93 -8.92
N LEU A 197 -15.71 11.56 -9.06
CA LEU A 197 -16.36 11.74 -10.36
C LEU A 197 -15.62 12.77 -11.25
N ASP A 198 -14.74 13.57 -10.65
CA ASP A 198 -13.92 14.57 -11.34
C ASP A 198 -12.55 14.01 -11.81
N ILE A 199 -12.26 12.71 -11.57
CA ILE A 199 -11.07 11.96 -12.05
C ILE A 199 -11.34 11.35 -13.44
#